data_AF-A0A942Q0S8-F1
#
_entry.id   AF-A0A942Q0S8-F1
#
_cell.length_a   1.000
_cell.length_b   1.000
_cell.length_c   1.000
_cell.angle_alpha   90.00
_cell.angle_beta   90.00
_cell.angle_gamma   90.00
#
_symmetry.space_group_name_H-M   'P 1'
#
loop_
_entity.id
_entity.type
_entity.pdbx_description
1 polymer ?
#
loop_
_entity_poly.entity_id
_entity_poly.type
_entity_poly.pdbx_seq_one_letter_code
_entity_poly.pdbx_strand_id
1 'polypeptide(L)'
;MATKYTYDPRTDLPVAPGETIREILEERGILQADFAVRLGKTEKFVSQLVNGRASLTHDTAIELERVLGVPSSFWNKLESIYRDALAHQRQKTDAAAQAEWAKSFPLKVMESHGWIARETGSAEQAEELLRYFGVATIDAYQDYWGADKRLAARMSTAYTAETPAITAWLRAGERQAEGIRTEPFNEAAFREVLGELRSATSMHPEEWQPIIVKRCAAAGVAVVFVPDLPRTRCHAVSWWANRSRAVIQLGLRYKTDDQLWFSFFHEAGHVLLDERRSGRISDLNGDPLAEERANAFAADFLIPPENYEAFRSQPGRLSKTSVKAFAEEIGIAPSILVGRLQREGVIPFSHMNALKTKLDWTG
;
A
#
# COMPACT_ATOMS: atom_id res chain seq x y z
N MET A 1 39.07 -36.55 -9.33
CA MET A 1 39.23 -36.45 -7.85
C MET A 1 38.19 -35.47 -7.36
N ALA A 2 37.39 -35.87 -6.37
CA ALA A 2 36.31 -35.07 -5.81
C ALA A 2 36.89 -33.99 -4.88
N THR A 3 36.92 -32.73 -5.33
CA THR A 3 37.36 -31.62 -4.49
C THR A 3 36.17 -31.13 -3.67
N LYS A 4 36.21 -31.43 -2.36
CA LYS A 4 35.32 -30.83 -1.36
C LYS A 4 35.38 -29.32 -1.50
N TYR A 5 34.24 -28.68 -1.73
CA TYR A 5 34.11 -27.22 -1.63
C TYR A 5 34.54 -26.82 -0.22
N THR A 6 35.67 -26.14 -0.11
CA THR A 6 36.26 -25.73 1.15
C THR A 6 35.54 -24.51 1.70
N TYR A 7 35.41 -24.49 3.01
CA TYR A 7 34.72 -23.51 3.83
C TYR A 7 35.79 -22.65 4.52
N ASP A 8 35.62 -21.32 4.60
CA ASP A 8 36.54 -20.48 5.41
C ASP A 8 36.06 -20.45 6.87
N PRO A 9 36.75 -21.15 7.80
CA PRO A 9 36.35 -21.22 9.20
C PRO A 9 36.48 -19.89 9.95
N ARG A 10 37.07 -18.85 9.36
CA ARG A 10 37.20 -17.52 9.97
C ARG A 10 35.97 -16.64 9.76
N THR A 11 35.17 -16.90 8.73
CA THR A 11 34.09 -15.99 8.29
C THR A 11 32.72 -16.66 8.15
N ASP A 12 32.62 -17.99 8.31
CA ASP A 12 31.40 -18.77 8.05
C ASP A 12 30.83 -18.57 6.64
N LEU A 13 31.69 -18.15 5.71
CA LEU A 13 31.37 -17.91 4.31
C LEU A 13 32.00 -19.00 3.42
N PRO A 14 31.38 -19.29 2.26
CA PRO A 14 32.05 -19.97 1.18
C PRO A 14 33.32 -19.25 0.76
N VAL A 15 34.31 -19.99 0.29
CA VAL A 15 35.58 -19.43 -0.20
C VAL A 15 35.34 -18.50 -1.39
N ALA A 16 35.90 -17.29 -1.33
CA ALA A 16 35.80 -16.34 -2.44
C ALA A 16 36.62 -16.84 -3.65
N PRO A 17 36.19 -16.58 -4.91
CA PRO A 17 36.99 -16.97 -6.08
C PRO A 17 38.42 -16.43 -6.02
N GLY A 18 38.61 -15.26 -5.42
CA GLY A 18 39.90 -14.62 -5.22
C GLY A 18 40.89 -15.41 -4.37
N GLU A 19 40.43 -16.21 -3.41
CA GLU A 19 41.30 -17.09 -2.62
C GLU A 19 41.81 -18.26 -3.46
N THR A 20 40.94 -18.91 -4.23
CA THR A 20 41.37 -19.96 -5.17
C THR A 20 42.31 -19.43 -6.25
N ILE A 21 42.09 -18.20 -6.75
CA ILE A 21 43.04 -17.54 -7.66
C ILE A 21 44.39 -17.37 -6.97
N ARG A 22 44.41 -16.91 -5.72
CA ARG A 22 45.65 -16.70 -4.95
C ARG A 22 46.44 -17.99 -4.79
N GLU A 23 45.78 -19.08 -4.42
CA GLU A 23 46.41 -20.40 -4.28
C GLU A 23 47.06 -20.87 -5.59
N ILE A 24 46.35 -20.74 -6.73
CA ILE A 24 46.90 -21.14 -8.04
C ILE A 24 48.10 -20.26 -8.44
N LEU A 25 48.07 -18.96 -8.12
CA LEU A 25 49.19 -18.06 -8.41
C LEU A 25 50.42 -18.40 -7.57
N GLU A 26 50.23 -18.70 -6.29
CA GLU A 26 51.30 -19.12 -5.38
C GLU A 26 51.91 -20.47 -5.81
N GLU A 27 51.08 -21.46 -6.15
CA GLU A 27 51.54 -22.78 -6.64
C GLU A 27 52.36 -22.66 -7.93
N ARG A 28 51.99 -21.74 -8.82
CA ARG A 28 52.67 -21.51 -10.10
C ARG A 28 53.80 -20.48 -10.03
N GLY A 29 54.03 -19.87 -8.85
CA GLY A 29 55.02 -18.80 -8.68
C GLY A 29 54.76 -17.56 -9.54
N ILE A 30 53.49 -17.24 -9.83
CA ILE A 30 53.09 -16.10 -10.66
C ILE A 30 52.80 -14.90 -9.76
N LEU A 31 53.45 -13.77 -9.99
CA LEU A 31 53.17 -12.52 -9.27
C LEU A 31 51.83 -11.93 -9.72
N GLN A 32 51.11 -11.25 -8.82
CA GLN A 32 49.83 -10.61 -9.18
C GLN A 32 49.97 -9.55 -10.29
N ALA A 33 51.11 -8.86 -10.35
CA ALA A 33 51.43 -7.93 -11.43
C ALA A 33 51.50 -8.64 -12.79
N ASP A 34 52.24 -9.75 -12.87
CA ASP A 34 52.34 -10.56 -14.08
C ASP A 34 51.00 -11.17 -14.48
N PHE A 35 50.21 -11.58 -13.47
CA PHE A 35 48.87 -12.10 -13.68
C PHE A 35 47.92 -11.04 -14.25
N ALA A 36 47.99 -9.79 -13.76
CA ALA A 36 47.21 -8.67 -14.28
C ALA A 36 47.52 -8.40 -15.76
N VAL A 37 48.81 -8.43 -16.13
CA VAL A 37 49.24 -8.33 -17.54
C VAL A 37 48.68 -9.48 -18.36
N ARG A 38 48.75 -10.72 -17.89
CA ARG A 38 48.21 -11.91 -18.60
C ARG A 38 46.70 -11.88 -18.78
N LEU A 39 45.96 -11.32 -17.82
CA LEU A 39 44.51 -11.11 -17.91
C LEU A 39 44.12 -9.89 -18.77
N GLY A 40 45.06 -9.01 -19.11
CA GLY A 40 44.75 -7.73 -19.76
C GLY A 40 43.94 -6.78 -18.85
N LYS A 41 44.16 -6.83 -17.53
CA LYS A 41 43.48 -5.99 -16.53
C LYS A 41 44.49 -5.19 -15.72
N THR A 42 44.00 -4.21 -14.97
CA THR A 42 44.85 -3.44 -14.05
C THR A 42 45.18 -4.25 -12.80
N GLU A 43 46.37 -4.00 -12.22
CA GLU A 43 46.74 -4.60 -10.92
C GLU A 43 45.73 -4.26 -9.82
N LYS A 44 45.14 -3.06 -9.85
CA LYS A 44 44.06 -2.66 -8.94
C LYS A 44 42.85 -3.58 -9.03
N PHE A 45 42.42 -3.90 -10.25
CA PHE A 45 41.30 -4.81 -10.47
C PHE A 45 41.63 -6.22 -9.96
N VAL A 46 42.81 -6.75 -10.31
CA VAL A 46 43.26 -8.07 -9.83
C VAL A 46 43.34 -8.12 -8.30
N SER A 47 43.89 -7.08 -7.67
CA SER A 47 43.94 -6.98 -6.21
C SER A 47 42.54 -6.97 -5.59
N GLN A 48 41.59 -6.23 -6.17
CA GLN A 48 40.21 -6.23 -5.68
C GLN A 48 39.50 -7.57 -5.90
N LEU A 49 39.79 -8.27 -7.01
CA LEU A 49 39.25 -9.59 -7.32
C LEU A 49 39.79 -10.65 -6.36
N VAL A 50 41.11 -10.67 -6.14
CA VAL A 50 41.80 -11.59 -5.22
C VAL A 50 41.33 -11.39 -3.77
N ASN A 51 40.96 -10.15 -3.40
CA ASN A 51 40.42 -9.83 -2.08
C ASN A 51 38.89 -9.99 -1.98
N GLY A 52 38.21 -10.54 -2.99
CA GLY A 52 36.76 -10.76 -2.99
C GLY A 52 35.89 -9.49 -3.09
N ARG A 53 36.52 -8.32 -3.28
CA ARG A 53 35.82 -7.02 -3.34
C ARG A 53 35.21 -6.75 -4.72
N ALA A 54 35.93 -7.08 -5.79
CA ALA A 54 35.41 -6.98 -7.15
C ALA A 54 34.62 -8.24 -7.52
N SER A 55 33.50 -8.07 -8.21
CA SER A 55 32.72 -9.18 -8.74
C SER A 55 33.38 -9.80 -9.97
N LEU A 56 33.36 -11.13 -10.02
CA LEU A 56 33.84 -11.90 -11.17
C LEU A 56 32.74 -11.94 -12.22
N THR A 57 32.97 -11.28 -13.36
CA THR A 57 32.03 -11.31 -14.48
C THR A 57 32.21 -12.55 -15.35
N HIS A 58 31.22 -12.90 -16.16
CA HIS A 58 31.33 -14.04 -17.09
C HIS A 58 32.51 -13.89 -18.05
N ASP A 59 32.78 -12.68 -18.55
CA ASP A 59 33.93 -12.41 -19.42
C ASP A 59 35.24 -12.64 -18.67
N THR A 60 35.34 -12.15 -17.42
CA THR A 60 36.50 -12.40 -16.56
C THR A 60 36.68 -13.89 -16.28
N ALA A 61 35.60 -14.67 -16.15
CA ALA A 61 35.67 -16.12 -15.98
C ALA A 61 36.31 -16.82 -17.18
N ILE A 62 35.99 -16.38 -18.40
CA ILE A 62 36.57 -16.91 -19.65
C ILE A 62 38.04 -16.49 -19.77
N GLU A 63 38.37 -15.25 -19.41
CA GLU A 63 39.76 -14.79 -19.36
C GLU A 63 40.59 -15.61 -18.36
N LEU A 64 40.03 -15.90 -17.18
CA LEU A 64 40.64 -16.76 -16.16
C LEU A 64 40.82 -18.19 -16.65
N GLU A 65 39.87 -18.74 -17.40
CA GLU A 65 40.01 -20.06 -18.02
C GLU A 65 41.21 -20.13 -18.97
N ARG A 66 41.41 -19.10 -19.79
CA ARG A 66 42.55 -19.02 -20.70
C ARG A 66 43.89 -18.91 -19.96
N VAL A 67 43.93 -18.14 -18.86
CA VAL A 67 45.18 -17.87 -18.13
C VAL A 67 45.52 -18.99 -17.13
N LEU A 68 44.52 -19.55 -16.46
CA LEU A 68 44.70 -20.51 -15.37
C LEU A 68 44.37 -21.95 -15.79
N GLY A 69 43.69 -22.17 -16.91
CA GLY A 69 43.30 -23.51 -17.38
C GLY A 69 42.17 -24.15 -16.57
N VAL A 70 41.47 -23.38 -15.73
CA VAL A 70 40.32 -23.83 -14.94
C VAL A 70 39.03 -23.37 -15.62
N PRO A 71 38.05 -24.25 -15.90
CA PRO A 71 36.85 -23.89 -16.64
C PRO A 71 36.12 -22.67 -16.09
N SER A 72 35.67 -21.77 -16.97
CA SER A 72 34.86 -20.59 -16.64
C SER A 72 33.60 -20.93 -15.82
N SER A 73 33.00 -22.09 -16.07
CA SER A 73 31.84 -22.59 -15.32
C SER A 73 32.14 -22.81 -13.83
N PHE A 74 33.37 -23.21 -13.49
CA PHE A 74 33.79 -23.36 -12.09
C PHE A 74 33.86 -21.99 -11.39
N TRP A 75 34.49 -21.00 -12.03
CA TRP A 75 34.61 -19.64 -11.50
C TRP A 75 33.25 -18.97 -11.29
N ASN A 76 32.36 -19.07 -12.29
CA ASN A 76 31.01 -18.50 -12.20
C ASN A 76 30.20 -19.14 -11.07
N LYS A 77 30.33 -20.46 -10.87
CA LYS A 77 29.65 -21.16 -9.78
C LYS A 77 30.17 -20.73 -8.40
N LEU A 78 31.48 -20.63 -8.25
CA LEU A 78 32.12 -20.15 -7.01
C LEU A 78 31.71 -18.72 -6.67
N GLU A 79 31.70 -17.82 -7.66
CA GLU A 79 31.27 -16.43 -7.47
C GLU A 79 29.81 -16.36 -7.06
N SER A 80 28.92 -17.12 -7.71
CA SER A 80 27.50 -17.17 -7.33
C SER A 80 27.34 -17.56 -5.86
N ILE A 81 27.94 -18.70 -5.46
CA ILE A 81 27.84 -19.21 -4.09
C ILE A 81 28.39 -18.19 -3.07
N TYR A 82 29.53 -17.57 -3.37
CA TYR A 82 30.14 -16.57 -2.48
C TYR A 82 29.28 -15.30 -2.35
N ARG A 83 28.76 -14.79 -3.46
CA ARG A 83 27.91 -13.59 -3.47
C ARG A 83 26.58 -13.82 -2.78
N ASP A 84 25.97 -14.99 -2.95
CA ASP A 84 24.75 -15.39 -2.26
C ASP A 84 24.97 -15.41 -0.74
N ALA A 85 26.08 -15.99 -0.28
CA ALA A 85 26.42 -16.03 1.15
C ALA A 85 26.72 -14.64 1.72
N LEU A 86 27.43 -13.78 0.98
CA LEU A 86 27.64 -12.38 1.38
C LEU A 86 26.32 -11.61 1.48
N ALA A 87 25.38 -11.84 0.56
CA ALA A 87 24.06 -11.22 0.59
C ALA A 87 23.27 -11.66 1.83
N HIS A 88 23.24 -12.97 2.12
CA HIS A 88 22.61 -13.50 3.33
C HIS A 88 23.25 -12.99 4.63
N GLN A 89 24.58 -12.82 4.67
CA GLN A 89 25.26 -12.30 5.86
C GLN A 89 24.95 -10.81 6.09
N ARG A 90 24.86 -10.02 5.02
CA ARG A 90 24.41 -8.62 5.12
C ARG A 90 23.00 -8.53 5.69
N GLN A 91 22.09 -9.40 5.23
CA GLN A 91 20.72 -9.48 5.78
C GLN A 91 20.70 -9.82 7.27
N LYS A 92 21.57 -10.75 7.74
CA LYS A 92 21.67 -11.11 9.16
C LYS A 92 22.19 -9.98 10.06
N THR A 93 23.04 -9.09 9.52
CA THR A 93 23.68 -8.02 10.32
C THR A 93 22.67 -6.96 10.78
N ASP A 94 21.52 -6.84 10.11
CA ASP A 94 20.44 -5.91 10.44
C ASP A 94 19.24 -6.55 11.15
N ALA A 95 19.35 -7.80 11.62
CA ALA A 95 18.23 -8.56 12.17
C ALA A 95 17.50 -7.85 13.33
N ALA A 96 18.22 -7.11 14.19
CA ALA A 96 17.62 -6.35 15.28
C ALA A 96 16.77 -5.16 14.78
N ALA A 97 17.26 -4.44 13.77
CA ALA A 97 16.53 -3.31 13.16
C ALA A 97 15.30 -3.81 12.38
N GLN A 98 15.44 -4.92 11.66
CA GLN A 98 14.34 -5.60 10.99
C GLN A 98 13.25 -6.06 11.96
N ALA A 99 13.65 -6.67 13.09
CA ALA A 99 12.72 -7.10 14.11
C ALA A 99 11.95 -5.93 14.73
N GLU A 100 12.64 -4.81 15.02
CA GLU A 100 12.00 -3.63 15.59
C GLU A 100 11.04 -2.96 14.59
N TRP A 101 11.46 -2.85 13.33
CA TRP A 101 10.60 -2.35 12.26
C TRP A 101 9.36 -3.23 12.07
N ALA A 102 9.49 -4.56 12.04
CA ALA A 102 8.36 -5.46 11.90
C ALA A 102 7.34 -5.34 13.06
N LYS A 103 7.82 -5.19 14.30
CA LYS A 103 6.97 -4.98 15.50
C LYS A 103 6.15 -3.69 15.45
N SER A 104 6.55 -2.72 14.65
CA SER A 104 5.82 -1.46 14.50
C SER A 104 4.47 -1.65 13.76
N PHE A 105 4.30 -2.76 13.03
CA PHE A 105 3.07 -3.11 12.30
C PHE A 105 2.12 -3.99 13.13
N PRO A 106 0.80 -3.94 12.87
CA PRO A 106 -0.17 -4.84 13.48
C PRO A 106 -0.16 -6.23 12.81
N LEU A 107 0.97 -6.94 12.88
CA LEU A 107 1.24 -8.18 12.15
C LEU A 107 0.12 -9.22 12.29
N LYS A 108 -0.32 -9.51 13.52
CA LYS A 108 -1.39 -10.50 13.78
C LYS A 108 -2.69 -10.19 13.04
N VAL A 109 -3.03 -8.91 12.90
CA VAL A 109 -4.26 -8.50 12.21
C VAL A 109 -4.07 -8.61 10.70
N MET A 110 -2.91 -8.20 10.19
CA MET A 110 -2.54 -8.36 8.78
C MET A 110 -2.52 -9.85 8.36
N GLU A 111 -1.99 -10.73 9.21
CA GLU A 111 -2.04 -12.19 9.03
C GLU A 111 -3.49 -12.70 9.00
N SER A 112 -4.35 -12.25 9.92
CA SER A 112 -5.75 -12.68 9.97
C SER A 112 -6.57 -12.25 8.74
N HIS A 113 -6.18 -11.15 8.09
CA HIS A 113 -6.76 -10.70 6.83
C HIS A 113 -6.10 -11.33 5.60
N GLY A 114 -5.09 -12.19 5.78
CA GLY A 114 -4.36 -12.83 4.68
C GLY A 114 -3.49 -11.86 3.88
N TRP A 115 -3.11 -10.71 4.45
CA TRP A 115 -2.28 -9.71 3.78
C TRP A 115 -0.80 -10.11 3.74
N ILE A 116 -0.34 -10.81 4.78
CA ILE A 116 1.01 -11.36 4.92
C ILE A 116 0.95 -12.82 5.35
N ALA A 117 1.97 -13.61 5.01
CA ALA A 117 2.12 -14.96 5.55
C ALA A 117 2.44 -14.91 7.05
N ARG A 118 2.10 -15.99 7.76
CA ARG A 118 2.38 -16.11 9.19
C ARG A 118 3.79 -16.64 9.40
N GLU A 119 4.65 -15.81 9.95
CA GLU A 119 6.04 -16.15 10.22
C GLU A 119 6.38 -16.06 11.71
N THR A 120 7.27 -16.93 12.18
CA THR A 120 7.68 -17.00 13.60
C THR A 120 8.97 -16.23 13.87
N GLY A 121 9.85 -16.11 12.88
CA GLY A 121 11.12 -15.40 13.00
C GLY A 121 10.99 -13.93 12.59
N SER A 122 11.73 -13.05 13.28
CA SER A 122 11.62 -11.61 13.07
C SER A 122 12.21 -11.13 11.73
N ALA A 123 13.19 -11.85 11.19
CA ALA A 123 13.76 -11.54 9.88
C ALA A 123 12.75 -11.89 8.77
N GLU A 124 12.13 -13.06 8.87
CA GLU A 124 11.11 -13.56 7.96
C GLU A 124 9.88 -12.64 7.98
N GLN A 125 9.44 -12.18 9.15
CA GLN A 125 8.37 -11.18 9.27
C GLN A 125 8.70 -9.86 8.55
N ALA A 126 9.95 -9.39 8.66
CA ALA A 126 10.39 -8.19 7.94
C ALA A 126 10.42 -8.43 6.43
N GLU A 127 10.89 -9.59 5.97
CA GLU A 127 10.87 -9.95 4.54
C GLU A 127 9.45 -10.03 3.98
N GLU A 128 8.50 -10.61 4.72
CA GLU A 128 7.08 -10.61 4.35
C GLU A 128 6.52 -9.20 4.21
N LEU A 129 6.85 -8.30 5.14
CA LEU A 129 6.43 -6.90 5.06
C LEU A 129 7.04 -6.19 3.84
N LEU A 130 8.34 -6.36 3.57
CA LEU A 130 8.99 -5.79 2.39
C LEU A 130 8.31 -6.28 1.10
N ARG A 131 7.97 -7.57 1.03
CA ARG A 131 7.22 -8.16 -0.09
C ARG A 131 5.81 -7.58 -0.21
N TYR A 132 5.10 -7.46 0.90
CA TYR A 132 3.75 -6.88 0.95
C TYR A 132 3.72 -5.45 0.42
N PHE A 133 4.68 -4.63 0.86
CA PHE A 133 4.85 -3.25 0.41
C PHE A 133 5.49 -3.11 -0.97
N GLY A 134 6.05 -4.19 -1.53
CA GLY A 134 6.69 -4.19 -2.85
C GLY A 134 7.98 -3.37 -2.89
N VAL A 135 8.76 -3.36 -1.80
CA VAL A 135 10.01 -2.61 -1.68
C VAL A 135 11.18 -3.52 -1.34
N ALA A 136 12.40 -3.11 -1.71
CA ALA A 136 13.60 -3.94 -1.52
C ALA A 136 14.21 -3.83 -0.10
N THR A 137 14.02 -2.70 0.59
CA THR A 137 14.65 -2.42 1.88
C THR A 137 13.73 -1.58 2.78
N ILE A 138 14.06 -1.53 4.08
CA ILE A 138 13.36 -0.67 5.06
C ILE A 138 13.52 0.80 4.69
N ASP A 139 14.70 1.21 4.22
CA ASP A 139 14.92 2.60 3.76
C ASP A 139 14.02 2.93 2.56
N ALA A 140 13.89 2.01 1.60
CA ALA A 140 12.98 2.19 0.47
C ALA A 140 11.50 2.25 0.94
N TYR A 141 11.13 1.52 1.99
CA TYR A 141 9.83 1.68 2.64
C TYR A 141 9.69 3.09 3.24
N GLN A 142 10.68 3.60 3.97
CA GLN A 142 10.61 4.92 4.58
C GLN A 142 10.51 6.03 3.51
N ASP A 143 11.32 5.95 2.46
CA ASP A 143 11.32 6.92 1.36
C ASP A 143 10.02 6.91 0.56
N TYR A 144 9.41 5.74 0.38
CA TYR A 144 8.21 5.59 -0.44
C TYR A 144 6.93 5.72 0.39
N TRP A 145 6.78 4.94 1.45
CA TRP A 145 5.55 4.87 2.26
C TRP A 145 5.57 5.83 3.44
N GLY A 146 6.75 6.17 3.96
CA GLY A 146 6.93 7.14 5.04
C GLY A 146 7.06 8.58 4.57
N ALA A 147 6.96 8.87 3.27
CA ALA A 147 7.01 10.25 2.78
C ALA A 147 5.68 10.96 3.02
N ASP A 148 5.69 12.01 3.84
CA ASP A 148 4.54 12.87 4.21
C ASP A 148 3.72 13.26 2.97
N LYS A 149 4.42 13.58 1.87
CA LYS A 149 3.82 14.02 0.61
C LYS A 149 2.93 12.96 -0.04
N ARG A 150 3.28 11.68 0.07
CA ARG A 150 2.51 10.57 -0.52
C ARG A 150 1.34 10.19 0.37
N LEU A 151 1.52 10.27 1.69
CA LEU A 151 0.44 10.08 2.66
C LEU A 151 -0.58 11.21 2.55
N ALA A 152 -0.14 12.47 2.45
CA ALA A 152 -1.02 13.63 2.24
C ALA A 152 -1.75 13.60 0.89
N ALA A 153 -1.09 13.13 -0.18
CA ALA A 153 -1.73 12.98 -1.50
C ALA A 153 -2.77 11.85 -1.57
N ARG A 154 -2.86 11.02 -0.53
CA ARG A 154 -3.87 9.97 -0.41
C ARG A 154 -4.90 10.38 0.63
N MET A 155 -4.47 10.80 1.82
CA MET A 155 -5.35 11.17 2.93
C MET A 155 -5.58 12.67 2.96
N SER A 156 -6.84 13.05 2.79
CA SER A 156 -7.30 14.44 2.80
C SER A 156 -7.43 15.02 4.22
N THR A 157 -7.49 14.16 5.24
CA THR A 157 -7.65 14.56 6.65
C THR A 157 -6.33 14.70 7.42
N ALA A 158 -6.27 15.73 8.28
CA ALA A 158 -5.18 16.08 9.21
C ALA A 158 -4.95 15.05 10.33
N TYR A 159 -4.83 13.76 10.01
CA TYR A 159 -4.43 12.74 10.96
C TYR A 159 -2.89 12.74 11.11
N THR A 160 -2.45 13.44 12.15
CA THR A 160 -1.06 13.75 12.50
C THR A 160 -0.25 12.59 13.08
N ALA A 161 -0.49 11.35 12.65
CA ALA A 161 0.41 10.26 13.02
C ALA A 161 0.56 9.30 11.84
N GLU A 162 1.64 9.49 11.09
CA GLU A 162 2.20 8.47 10.22
C GLU A 162 2.41 7.22 11.05
N THR A 163 1.58 6.21 10.82
CA THR A 163 1.75 4.92 11.48
C THR A 163 1.92 3.82 10.45
N PRO A 164 2.76 2.82 10.74
CA PRO A 164 2.84 1.57 9.98
C PRO A 164 1.47 0.92 9.70
N ALA A 165 0.47 1.14 10.56
CA ALA A 165 -0.90 0.67 10.34
C ALA A 165 -1.62 1.41 9.20
N ILE A 166 -1.39 2.71 9.02
CA ILE A 166 -2.01 3.50 7.94
C ILE A 166 -1.42 3.09 6.59
N THR A 167 -0.10 3.04 6.47
CA THR A 167 0.56 2.61 5.22
C THR A 167 0.18 1.18 4.86
N ALA A 168 0.10 0.28 5.85
CA ALA A 168 -0.38 -1.08 5.63
C ALA A 168 -1.82 -1.14 5.11
N TRP A 169 -2.72 -0.33 5.68
CA TRP A 169 -4.11 -0.23 5.25
C TRP A 169 -4.23 0.36 3.83
N LEU A 170 -3.48 1.43 3.52
CA LEU A 170 -3.43 2.01 2.17
C LEU A 170 -2.92 1.00 1.14
N ARG A 171 -1.88 0.23 1.49
CA ARG A 171 -1.35 -0.82 0.60
C ARG A 171 -2.38 -1.93 0.36
N ALA A 172 -3.19 -2.28 1.37
CA ALA A 172 -4.26 -3.26 1.18
C ALA A 172 -5.28 -2.79 0.14
N GLY A 173 -5.69 -1.52 0.21
CA GLY A 173 -6.59 -0.95 -0.79
C GLY A 173 -5.96 -0.84 -2.17
N GLU A 174 -4.69 -0.50 -2.26
CA GLU A 174 -3.94 -0.51 -3.54
C GLU A 174 -3.94 -1.91 -4.19
N ARG A 175 -3.59 -2.94 -3.43
CA ARG A 175 -3.57 -4.33 -3.89
C ARG A 175 -4.96 -4.87 -4.26
N GLN A 176 -5.98 -4.54 -3.47
CA GLN A 176 -7.35 -4.95 -3.77
C GLN A 176 -7.87 -4.22 -5.02
N ALA A 177 -7.54 -2.93 -5.18
CA ALA A 177 -7.90 -2.16 -6.36
C ALA A 177 -7.21 -2.73 -7.60
N GLU A 178 -5.95 -3.14 -7.56
CA GLU A 178 -5.26 -3.81 -8.70
C GLU A 178 -6.08 -4.97 -9.30
N GLY A 179 -6.88 -5.69 -8.49
CA GLY A 179 -7.77 -6.76 -8.95
C GLY A 179 -9.07 -6.31 -9.63
N ILE A 180 -9.43 -5.03 -9.55
CA ILE A 180 -10.64 -4.47 -10.15
C ILE A 180 -10.32 -3.85 -11.50
N ARG A 181 -10.91 -4.38 -12.58
CA ARG A 181 -10.86 -3.75 -13.90
C ARG A 181 -11.85 -2.59 -13.96
N THR A 182 -11.40 -1.44 -14.46
CA THR A 182 -12.22 -0.24 -14.63
C THR A 182 -12.13 0.27 -16.06
N GLU A 183 -13.17 0.94 -16.53
CA GLU A 183 -13.09 1.76 -17.75
C GLU A 183 -12.24 3.02 -17.50
N PRO A 184 -11.88 3.81 -18.53
CA PRO A 184 -11.29 5.12 -18.33
C PRO A 184 -12.26 6.06 -17.59
N PHE A 185 -11.72 6.84 -16.66
CA PHE A 185 -12.53 7.77 -15.87
C PHE A 185 -13.33 8.73 -16.74
N ASN A 186 -14.64 8.77 -16.49
CA ASN A 186 -15.57 9.68 -17.12
C ASN A 186 -16.38 10.40 -16.04
N GLU A 187 -16.23 11.72 -15.96
CA GLU A 187 -16.86 12.52 -14.91
C GLU A 187 -18.39 12.49 -14.98
N ALA A 188 -18.95 12.62 -16.18
CA ALA A 188 -20.41 12.60 -16.38
C ALA A 188 -20.98 11.24 -15.97
N ALA A 189 -20.37 10.14 -16.42
CA ALA A 189 -20.77 8.79 -16.04
C ALA A 189 -20.64 8.57 -14.52
N PHE A 190 -19.59 9.10 -13.89
CA PHE A 190 -19.44 8.95 -12.43
C PHE A 190 -20.53 9.72 -11.67
N ARG A 191 -20.87 10.93 -12.10
CA ARG A 191 -21.99 11.70 -11.51
C ARG A 191 -23.35 11.00 -11.68
N GLU A 192 -23.59 10.38 -12.84
CA GLU A 192 -24.79 9.56 -13.06
C GLU A 192 -24.84 8.37 -12.09
N VAL A 193 -23.71 7.66 -11.94
CA VAL A 193 -23.57 6.55 -10.99
C VAL A 193 -23.84 7.01 -9.55
N LEU A 194 -23.31 8.17 -9.14
CA LEU A 194 -23.60 8.73 -7.81
C LEU A 194 -25.11 8.99 -7.63
N GLY A 195 -25.79 9.49 -8.65
CA GLY A 195 -27.24 9.71 -8.64
C GLY A 195 -28.03 8.42 -8.41
N GLU A 196 -27.63 7.32 -9.06
CA GLU A 196 -28.23 6.00 -8.85
C GLU A 196 -27.93 5.44 -7.45
N LEU A 197 -26.68 5.59 -6.98
CA LEU A 197 -26.24 5.10 -5.68
C LEU A 197 -26.93 5.81 -4.51
N ARG A 198 -27.41 7.05 -4.72
CA ARG A 198 -28.22 7.77 -3.72
C ARG A 198 -29.44 6.94 -3.29
N SER A 199 -30.12 6.29 -4.24
CA SER A 199 -31.26 5.41 -3.95
C SER A 199 -30.85 4.04 -3.43
N ALA A 200 -29.64 3.58 -3.75
CA ALA A 200 -29.10 2.32 -3.23
C ALA A 200 -28.82 2.36 -1.71
N THR A 201 -28.79 3.55 -1.10
CA THR A 201 -28.60 3.71 0.35
C THR A 201 -29.64 2.94 1.17
N SER A 202 -30.87 2.79 0.66
CA SER A 202 -31.97 2.07 1.32
C SER A 202 -31.95 0.55 1.15
N MET A 203 -31.05 0.01 0.32
CA MET A 203 -30.94 -1.42 0.06
C MET A 203 -30.17 -2.15 1.17
N HIS A 204 -30.27 -3.48 1.24
CA HIS A 204 -29.44 -4.27 2.14
C HIS A 204 -27.97 -4.29 1.65
N PRO A 205 -26.96 -4.39 2.56
CA PRO A 205 -25.54 -4.45 2.17
C PRO A 205 -25.17 -5.46 1.09
N GLU A 206 -25.77 -6.64 1.13
CA GLU A 206 -25.55 -7.70 0.13
C GLU A 206 -26.03 -7.30 -1.28
N GLU A 207 -26.96 -6.34 -1.36
CA GLU A 207 -27.52 -5.85 -2.62
C GLU A 207 -26.73 -4.65 -3.17
N TRP A 208 -26.45 -3.62 -2.34
CA TRP A 208 -25.79 -2.41 -2.83
C TRP A 208 -24.27 -2.57 -2.99
N GLN A 209 -23.60 -3.43 -2.22
CA GLN A 209 -22.14 -3.55 -2.27
C GLN A 209 -21.63 -4.02 -3.65
N PRO A 210 -22.24 -5.02 -4.31
CA PRO A 210 -21.85 -5.36 -5.69
C PRO A 210 -22.17 -4.23 -6.69
N ILE A 211 -23.25 -3.48 -6.47
CA ILE A 211 -23.68 -2.38 -7.34
C ILE A 211 -22.66 -1.24 -7.33
N ILE A 212 -22.27 -0.76 -6.14
CA ILE A 212 -21.28 0.33 -6.02
C ILE A 212 -19.95 -0.04 -6.67
N VAL A 213 -19.44 -1.26 -6.46
CA VAL A 213 -18.20 -1.72 -7.09
C VAL A 213 -18.34 -1.74 -8.62
N LYS A 214 -19.41 -2.36 -9.14
CA LYS A 214 -19.60 -2.54 -10.58
C LYS A 214 -19.85 -1.21 -11.31
N ARG A 215 -20.74 -0.37 -10.78
CA ARG A 215 -21.15 0.88 -11.44
C ARG A 215 -20.03 1.90 -11.40
N CYS A 216 -19.33 2.05 -10.28
CA CYS A 216 -18.17 2.93 -10.19
C CYS A 216 -17.03 2.47 -11.12
N ALA A 217 -16.78 1.16 -11.22
CA ALA A 217 -15.75 0.63 -12.12
C ALA A 217 -16.04 0.97 -13.60
N ALA A 218 -17.31 0.94 -14.01
CA ALA A 218 -17.73 1.36 -15.35
C ALA A 218 -17.56 2.87 -15.62
N ALA A 219 -17.45 3.69 -14.56
CA ALA A 219 -17.13 5.11 -14.65
C ALA A 219 -15.65 5.43 -14.40
N GLY A 220 -14.80 4.41 -14.24
CA GLY A 220 -13.36 4.52 -14.02
C GLY A 220 -12.92 4.76 -12.57
N VAL A 221 -13.75 4.36 -11.61
CA VAL A 221 -13.47 4.45 -10.17
C VAL A 221 -13.50 3.05 -9.55
N ALA A 222 -12.37 2.58 -9.02
CA ALA A 222 -12.31 1.33 -8.27
C ALA A 222 -12.73 1.57 -6.81
N VAL A 223 -13.82 0.97 -6.36
CA VAL A 223 -14.25 1.03 -4.96
C VAL A 223 -13.82 -0.25 -4.25
N VAL A 224 -13.10 -0.12 -3.13
CA VAL A 224 -12.61 -1.23 -2.33
C VAL A 224 -13.02 -1.08 -0.87
N PHE A 225 -13.37 -2.21 -0.25
CA PHE A 225 -13.72 -2.28 1.17
C PHE A 225 -12.59 -3.02 1.90
N VAL A 226 -11.87 -2.29 2.74
CA VAL A 226 -10.67 -2.79 3.44
C VAL A 226 -10.89 -2.74 4.96
N PRO A 227 -10.84 -3.88 5.66
CA PRO A 227 -10.91 -3.93 7.12
C PRO A 227 -9.92 -2.99 7.81
N ASP A 228 -10.40 -2.28 8.82
CA ASP A 228 -9.60 -1.33 9.57
C ASP A 228 -8.48 -2.03 10.35
N LEU A 229 -7.29 -1.45 10.34
CA LEU A 229 -6.23 -1.83 11.26
C LEU A 229 -6.33 -1.05 12.59
N PRO A 230 -5.85 -1.63 13.70
CA PRO A 230 -5.76 -0.91 14.97
C PRO A 230 -4.97 0.38 14.79
N ARG A 231 -5.51 1.49 15.33
CA ARG A 231 -4.89 2.83 15.34
C ARG A 231 -4.81 3.56 13.99
N THR A 232 -5.37 3.03 12.89
CA THR A 232 -5.37 3.72 11.57
C THR A 232 -6.09 5.07 11.61
N ARG A 233 -7.20 5.22 12.37
CA ARG A 233 -8.05 6.43 12.51
C ARG A 233 -8.65 7.00 11.21
N CYS A 234 -8.04 6.76 10.06
CA CYS A 234 -8.61 6.89 8.73
C CYS A 234 -9.60 5.74 8.47
N HIS A 235 -10.72 6.06 7.84
CA HIS A 235 -11.83 5.14 7.55
C HIS A 235 -12.37 5.29 6.13
N ALA A 236 -11.89 6.27 5.38
CA ALA A 236 -12.08 6.40 3.94
C ALA A 236 -10.93 7.23 3.37
N VAL A 237 -10.60 6.96 2.11
CA VAL A 237 -9.53 7.63 1.41
C VAL A 237 -9.73 7.45 -0.10
N SER A 238 -9.34 8.45 -0.89
CA SER A 238 -9.36 8.37 -2.34
C SER A 238 -8.06 8.87 -2.96
N TRP A 239 -7.69 8.28 -4.09
CA TRP A 239 -6.52 8.72 -4.85
C TRP A 239 -6.65 8.35 -6.32
N TRP A 240 -5.86 9.03 -7.15
CA TRP A 240 -5.69 8.67 -8.56
C TRP A 240 -4.58 7.63 -8.70
N ALA A 241 -4.92 6.41 -9.12
CA ALA A 241 -3.93 5.37 -9.42
C ALA A 241 -3.13 5.71 -10.68
N ASN A 242 -3.78 6.37 -11.64
CA ASN A 242 -3.18 6.96 -12.84
C ASN A 242 -4.11 8.04 -13.41
N ARG A 243 -3.80 8.59 -14.58
CA ARG A 243 -4.56 9.71 -15.18
C ARG A 243 -6.02 9.40 -15.52
N SER A 244 -6.38 8.12 -15.67
CA SER A 244 -7.71 7.70 -16.10
C SER A 244 -8.36 6.75 -15.11
N ARG A 245 -7.85 6.64 -13.88
CA ARG A 245 -8.35 5.68 -12.90
C ARG A 245 -8.23 6.23 -11.48
N ALA A 246 -9.38 6.40 -10.83
CA ALA A 246 -9.47 6.73 -9.41
C ALA A 246 -9.70 5.48 -8.56
N VAL A 247 -9.36 5.55 -7.30
CA VAL A 247 -9.62 4.54 -6.28
C VAL A 247 -10.29 5.22 -5.09
N ILE A 248 -11.35 4.60 -4.57
CA ILE A 248 -11.98 4.96 -3.31
C ILE A 248 -11.89 3.73 -2.41
N GLN A 249 -11.20 3.88 -1.29
CA GLN A 249 -11.04 2.84 -0.29
C GLN A 249 -11.85 3.19 0.96
N LEU A 250 -12.69 2.26 1.40
CA LEU A 250 -13.61 2.42 2.52
C LEU A 250 -13.31 1.39 3.62
N GLY A 251 -13.27 1.85 4.87
CA GLY A 251 -13.29 1.02 6.08
C GLY A 251 -14.68 0.96 6.71
N LEU A 252 -14.83 0.21 7.80
CA LEU A 252 -16.10 0.06 8.53
C LEU A 252 -16.00 0.52 9.99
N ARG A 253 -15.02 1.38 10.33
CA ARG A 253 -14.62 1.77 11.70
C ARG A 253 -15.79 2.13 12.63
N TYR A 254 -16.82 2.78 12.12
CA TYR A 254 -17.98 3.23 12.92
C TYR A 254 -19.24 2.40 12.72
N LYS A 255 -19.17 1.39 11.84
CA LYS A 255 -20.14 0.31 11.67
C LYS A 255 -21.58 0.72 11.37
N THR A 256 -21.85 1.95 10.93
CA THR A 256 -23.20 2.34 10.51
C THR A 256 -23.21 2.84 9.08
N ASP A 257 -24.28 2.50 8.38
CA ASP A 257 -24.52 2.83 6.97
C ASP A 257 -24.45 4.34 6.69
N ASP A 258 -24.97 5.18 7.57
CA ASP A 258 -24.92 6.65 7.42
C ASP A 258 -23.49 7.18 7.27
N GLN A 259 -22.56 6.62 8.04
CA GLN A 259 -21.16 7.05 8.05
C GLN A 259 -20.41 6.48 6.84
N LEU A 260 -20.69 5.23 6.46
CA LEU A 260 -20.09 4.64 5.26
C LEU A 260 -20.49 5.43 4.02
N TRP A 261 -21.79 5.68 3.84
CA TRP A 261 -22.29 6.41 2.68
C TRP A 261 -21.78 7.84 2.66
N PHE A 262 -21.83 8.56 3.78
CA PHE A 262 -21.25 9.90 3.84
C PHE A 262 -19.77 9.89 3.45
N SER A 263 -18.98 8.95 3.96
CA SER A 263 -17.56 8.82 3.61
C SER A 263 -17.37 8.53 2.12
N PHE A 264 -18.16 7.63 1.54
CA PHE A 264 -18.09 7.35 0.10
C PHE A 264 -18.39 8.60 -0.75
N PHE A 265 -19.47 9.33 -0.44
CA PHE A 265 -19.81 10.54 -1.20
C PHE A 265 -18.81 11.68 -0.96
N HIS A 266 -18.19 11.75 0.22
CA HIS A 266 -17.10 12.68 0.53
C HIS A 266 -15.88 12.39 -0.36
N GLU A 267 -15.43 11.13 -0.40
CA GLU A 267 -14.34 10.71 -1.30
C GLU A 267 -14.69 10.90 -2.79
N ALA A 268 -15.95 10.68 -3.17
CA ALA A 268 -16.41 10.98 -4.51
C ALA A 268 -16.33 12.49 -4.82
N GLY A 269 -16.58 13.34 -3.80
CA GLY A 269 -16.37 14.78 -3.86
C GLY A 269 -14.92 15.13 -4.18
N HIS A 270 -13.95 14.54 -3.49
CA HIS A 270 -12.52 14.72 -3.79
C HIS A 270 -12.20 14.33 -5.24
N VAL A 271 -12.66 13.16 -5.69
CA VAL A 271 -12.43 12.69 -7.08
C VAL A 271 -13.00 13.66 -8.14
N LEU A 272 -14.12 14.32 -7.84
CA LEU A 272 -14.82 15.21 -8.77
C LEU A 272 -14.38 16.67 -8.72
N LEU A 273 -14.04 17.19 -7.54
CA LEU A 273 -13.89 18.62 -7.30
C LEU A 273 -12.44 19.07 -7.18
N ASP A 274 -11.53 18.18 -6.81
CA ASP A 274 -10.13 18.56 -6.62
C ASP A 274 -9.39 18.65 -7.96
N GLU A 275 -8.43 19.58 -8.03
CA GLU A 275 -7.73 19.86 -9.28
C GLU A 275 -6.89 18.65 -9.71
N ARG A 276 -7.16 18.12 -10.91
CA ARG A 276 -6.28 17.12 -11.56
C ARG A 276 -5.00 17.79 -12.06
N ARG A 277 -4.10 18.21 -11.17
CA ARG A 277 -2.85 18.82 -11.64
C ARG A 277 -2.02 17.80 -12.40
N SER A 278 -1.58 18.24 -13.58
CA SER A 278 -0.90 17.47 -14.60
C SER A 278 0.29 16.66 -14.06
N GLY A 279 0.15 15.34 -13.99
CA GLY A 279 1.27 14.40 -13.95
C GLY A 279 1.88 14.08 -12.58
N ARG A 280 1.36 14.64 -11.49
CA ARG A 280 1.62 14.16 -10.12
C ARG A 280 0.26 14.12 -9.43
N ILE A 281 0.01 13.06 -8.67
CA ILE A 281 -1.15 12.95 -7.78
C ILE A 281 -1.14 14.22 -6.90
N SER A 282 -2.01 15.18 -7.23
CA SER A 282 -2.39 16.36 -6.44
C SER A 282 -3.42 15.82 -5.42
N ASP A 283 -3.33 16.06 -4.12
CA ASP A 283 -2.96 17.30 -3.46
C ASP A 283 -1.91 17.15 -2.35
N LEU A 284 -0.96 18.08 -2.33
CA LEU A 284 -0.02 18.23 -1.23
C LEU A 284 -0.67 19.18 -0.23
N ASN A 285 -1.06 18.61 0.90
CA ASN A 285 -1.76 19.20 2.04
C ASN A 285 -3.27 19.09 1.91
N GLY A 286 -3.91 18.45 2.88
CA GLY A 286 -5.35 18.55 3.10
C GLY A 286 -5.71 20.02 3.27
N ASP A 287 -6.05 20.66 2.14
CA ASP A 287 -6.56 22.01 2.10
C ASP A 287 -7.88 22.00 2.86
N PRO A 288 -8.00 22.75 3.97
CA PRO A 288 -9.26 22.84 4.70
C PRO A 288 -10.45 23.20 3.80
N LEU A 289 -10.21 23.93 2.70
CA LEU A 289 -11.24 24.25 1.72
C LEU A 289 -11.63 23.04 0.85
N ALA A 290 -10.68 22.16 0.49
CA ALA A 290 -11.00 20.92 -0.21
C ALA A 290 -11.86 19.99 0.67
N GLU A 291 -11.49 19.84 1.94
CA GLU A 291 -12.28 19.12 2.95
C GLU A 291 -13.69 19.70 3.11
N GLU A 292 -13.81 21.03 3.19
CA GLU A 292 -15.11 21.71 3.31
C GLU A 292 -15.97 21.48 2.06
N ARG A 293 -15.39 21.57 0.86
CA ARG A 293 -16.08 21.27 -0.41
C ARG A 293 -16.53 19.82 -0.48
N ALA A 294 -15.69 18.86 -0.11
CA ALA A 294 -16.03 17.44 -0.11
C ALA A 294 -17.15 17.12 0.90
N ASN A 295 -17.10 17.72 2.10
CA ASN A 295 -18.17 17.61 3.09
C ASN A 295 -19.49 18.20 2.60
N ALA A 296 -19.47 19.40 2.03
CA ALA A 296 -20.65 20.04 1.46
C ALA A 296 -21.22 19.21 0.30
N PHE A 297 -20.36 18.75 -0.61
CA PHE A 297 -20.74 17.88 -1.72
C PHE A 297 -21.46 16.63 -1.21
N ALA A 298 -20.89 15.92 -0.23
CA ALA A 298 -21.51 14.70 0.30
C ALA A 298 -22.87 14.98 0.96
N ALA A 299 -22.95 16.01 1.79
CA ALA A 299 -24.17 16.38 2.50
C ALA A 299 -25.31 16.75 1.54
N ASP A 300 -25.01 17.59 0.55
CA ASP A 300 -25.99 18.17 -0.36
C ASP A 300 -26.36 17.21 -1.50
N PHE A 301 -25.43 16.35 -1.93
CA PHE A 301 -25.74 15.31 -2.91
C PHE A 301 -26.67 14.25 -2.31
N LEU A 302 -26.42 13.84 -1.05
CA LEU A 302 -27.28 12.87 -0.36
C LEU A 302 -28.65 13.47 -0.03
N ILE A 303 -28.67 14.72 0.47
CA ILE A 303 -29.90 15.42 0.85
C ILE A 303 -29.87 16.82 0.21
N PRO A 304 -30.62 17.05 -0.89
CA PRO A 304 -30.65 18.33 -1.56
C PRO A 304 -30.98 19.48 -0.59
N PRO A 305 -30.28 20.63 -0.65
CA PRO A 305 -30.45 21.73 0.30
C PRO A 305 -31.89 22.19 0.44
N GLU A 306 -32.61 22.34 -0.68
CA GLU A 306 -34.01 22.76 -0.72
C GLU A 306 -34.94 21.78 0.03
N ASN A 307 -34.69 20.47 -0.11
CA ASN A 307 -35.46 19.44 0.57
C ASN A 307 -35.14 19.46 2.08
N TYR A 308 -33.87 19.63 2.44
CA TYR A 308 -33.44 19.69 3.83
C TYR A 308 -34.00 20.93 4.56
N GLU A 309 -33.94 22.09 3.93
CA GLU A 309 -34.52 23.33 4.46
C GLU A 309 -36.04 23.23 4.64
N ALA A 310 -36.74 22.65 3.66
CA ALA A 310 -38.17 22.40 3.76
C ALA A 310 -38.50 21.48 4.93
N PHE A 311 -37.76 20.38 5.11
CA PHE A 311 -37.91 19.46 6.23
C PHE A 311 -37.66 20.14 7.59
N ARG A 312 -36.60 20.95 7.70
CA ARG A 312 -36.23 21.66 8.94
C ARG A 312 -37.25 22.73 9.34
N SER A 313 -37.98 23.26 8.36
CA SER A 313 -38.98 24.31 8.54
C SER A 313 -40.38 23.77 8.90
N GLN A 314 -40.59 22.44 8.85
CA GLN A 314 -41.87 21.83 9.21
C GLN A 314 -42.19 22.02 10.70
N PRO A 315 -43.40 22.49 11.06
CA PRO A 315 -43.78 22.66 12.46
C PRO A 315 -43.99 21.30 13.14
N GLY A 316 -43.33 21.07 14.28
CA GLY A 316 -43.51 19.87 15.07
C GLY A 316 -42.21 19.37 15.71
N ARG A 317 -42.32 18.34 16.56
CA ARG A 317 -41.16 17.69 17.15
C ARG A 317 -40.63 16.62 16.19
N LEU A 318 -39.33 16.63 15.94
CA LEU A 318 -38.67 15.57 15.17
C LEU A 318 -38.97 14.20 15.80
N SER A 319 -39.51 13.31 14.97
CA SER A 319 -39.89 11.96 15.36
C SER A 319 -39.27 10.93 14.40
N LYS A 320 -39.19 9.66 14.83
CA LYS A 320 -38.73 8.58 13.93
C LYS A 320 -39.64 8.44 12.70
N THR A 321 -40.94 8.68 12.86
CA THR A 321 -41.92 8.60 11.79
C THR A 321 -41.71 9.70 10.75
N SER A 322 -41.53 10.95 11.19
CA SER A 322 -41.28 12.07 10.26
C SER A 322 -39.95 11.91 9.51
N VAL A 323 -38.90 11.41 10.18
CA VAL A 323 -37.60 11.12 9.54
C VAL A 323 -37.73 10.02 8.49
N LYS A 324 -38.44 8.93 8.79
CA LYS A 324 -38.67 7.85 7.82
C LYS A 324 -39.47 8.33 6.60
N ALA A 325 -40.56 9.04 6.83
CA ALA A 325 -41.42 9.53 5.76
C ALA A 325 -40.67 10.47 4.81
N PHE A 326 -39.89 11.41 5.35
CA PHE A 326 -39.08 12.30 4.52
C PHE A 326 -37.97 11.57 3.75
N ALA A 327 -37.27 10.62 4.40
CA ALA A 327 -36.22 9.86 3.74
C ALA A 327 -36.78 9.02 2.57
N GLU A 328 -37.96 8.42 2.74
CA GLU A 328 -38.68 7.71 1.69
C GLU A 328 -39.09 8.65 0.55
N GLU A 329 -39.64 9.83 0.85
CA GLU A 329 -40.03 10.85 -0.12
C GLU A 329 -38.88 11.25 -1.05
N ILE A 330 -37.67 11.44 -0.49
CA ILE A 330 -36.51 11.88 -1.27
C ILE A 330 -35.64 10.72 -1.78
N GLY A 331 -36.02 9.48 -1.47
CA GLY A 331 -35.38 8.26 -1.97
C GLY A 331 -34.02 7.94 -1.36
N ILE A 332 -33.86 8.06 -0.04
CA ILE A 332 -32.64 7.70 0.71
C ILE A 332 -32.94 6.86 1.96
N ALA A 333 -31.92 6.25 2.54
CA ALA A 333 -32.07 5.59 3.84
C ALA A 333 -32.32 6.60 4.97
N PRO A 334 -33.22 6.30 5.93
CA PRO A 334 -33.46 7.16 7.09
C PRO A 334 -32.21 7.45 7.93
N SER A 335 -31.25 6.51 7.92
CA SER A 335 -29.96 6.63 8.60
C SER A 335 -29.17 7.84 8.13
N ILE A 336 -29.20 8.16 6.83
CA ILE A 336 -28.50 9.29 6.20
C ILE A 336 -28.98 10.61 6.78
N LEU A 337 -30.30 10.82 6.86
CA LEU A 337 -30.89 12.00 7.48
C LEU A 337 -30.55 12.08 8.98
N VAL A 338 -30.63 10.95 9.71
CA VAL A 338 -30.23 10.91 11.12
C VAL A 338 -28.76 11.32 11.29
N GLY A 339 -27.87 10.83 10.42
CA GLY A 339 -26.45 11.18 10.41
C GLY A 339 -26.23 12.69 10.27
N ARG A 340 -26.87 13.32 9.28
CA ARG A 340 -26.80 14.79 9.07
C ARG A 340 -27.34 15.56 10.28
N LEU A 341 -28.52 15.21 10.78
CA LEU A 341 -29.13 15.87 11.94
C LEU A 341 -28.27 15.76 13.20
N GLN A 342 -27.61 14.62 13.43
CA GLN A 342 -26.70 14.43 14.56
C GLN A 342 -25.41 15.25 14.40
N ARG A 343 -24.83 15.24 13.20
CA ARG A 343 -23.59 15.96 12.89
C ARG A 343 -23.74 17.48 13.02
N GLU A 344 -24.89 18.01 12.60
CA GLU A 344 -25.23 19.43 12.70
C GLU A 344 -25.76 19.84 14.09
N GLY A 345 -25.84 18.90 15.05
CA GLY A 345 -26.28 19.19 16.42
C GLY A 345 -27.79 19.45 16.56
N VAL A 346 -28.57 19.16 15.53
CA VAL A 346 -30.04 19.28 15.54
C VAL A 346 -30.66 18.29 16.52
N ILE A 347 -30.09 17.09 16.59
CA ILE A 347 -30.43 16.07 17.59
C ILE A 347 -29.15 15.52 18.22
N PRO A 348 -29.19 15.03 19.48
CA PRO A 348 -28.04 14.35 20.08
C PRO A 348 -27.66 13.05 19.35
N PHE A 349 -26.38 12.67 19.37
CA PHE A 349 -25.89 11.39 18.84
C PHE A 349 -26.52 10.14 19.50
N SER A 350 -27.18 10.29 20.65
CA SER A 350 -27.94 9.21 21.31
C SER A 350 -29.33 8.99 20.73
N HIS A 351 -29.86 9.94 19.93
CA HIS A 351 -31.22 9.91 19.42
C HIS A 351 -31.32 9.16 18.09
N MET A 352 -32.43 8.43 17.90
CA MET A 352 -32.82 7.79 16.64
C MET A 352 -31.82 6.78 16.04
N ASN A 353 -30.83 6.30 16.80
CA ASN A 353 -29.87 5.29 16.35
C ASN A 353 -30.51 3.95 15.91
N ALA A 354 -31.74 3.67 16.32
CA ALA A 354 -32.53 2.54 15.84
C ALA A 354 -32.91 2.63 14.34
N LEU A 355 -32.67 3.78 13.69
CA LEU A 355 -32.85 3.97 12.25
C LEU A 355 -31.55 3.74 11.46
N LYS A 356 -30.42 3.47 12.13
CA LYS A 356 -29.14 3.19 11.50
C LYS A 356 -28.95 1.70 11.34
N THR A 357 -28.45 1.28 10.18
CA THR A 357 -28.12 -0.11 9.89
C THR A 357 -26.69 -0.36 10.32
N LYS A 358 -26.46 -1.41 11.12
CA LYS A 358 -25.10 -1.82 11.46
C LYS A 358 -24.48 -2.62 10.33
N LEU A 359 -23.21 -2.32 10.04
CA LEU A 359 -22.41 -2.99 9.03
C LEU A 359 -21.31 -3.79 9.71
N ASP A 360 -21.14 -5.04 9.27
CA ASP A 360 -20.11 -5.95 9.75
C ASP A 360 -19.45 -6.66 8.56
N TRP A 361 -18.19 -7.05 8.74
CA TRP A 361 -17.46 -7.83 7.73
C TRP A 361 -17.98 -9.27 7.70
N THR A 362 -18.45 -9.72 6.56
CA THR A 362 -18.73 -11.15 6.31
C THR A 362 -17.46 -11.80 5.79
N GLY A 363 -17.01 -12.86 6.48
CA GLY A 363 -15.74 -13.54 6.22
C GLY A 363 -15.66 -14.25 4.88
#